data_AF-A0A7I7P2P9-F1
#
_entry.id   AF-A0A7I7P2P9-F1
#
_cell.length_a   1.000
_cell.length_b   1.000
_cell.length_c   1.000
_cell.angle_alpha   90.00
_cell.angle_beta   90.00
_cell.angle_gamma   90.00
#
_symmetry.space_group_name_H-M   'P 1'
#
loop_
_entity.id
_entity.type
_entity.pdbx_description
1 polymer ?
#
loop_
_entity_poly.entity_id
_entity_poly.type
_entity_poly.pdbx_seq_one_letter_code
_entity_poly.pdbx_strand_id
1 'polypeptide(L)'
;MGAGFVAKERLYVLEALATLEPHLGRRDPLDISLEVSLQDRGRKEQRVTLRTTLPGLPPLVAVADNRDITRALHDAKHELIRQLEHQKSAREPMHNRKLGHDTIRHPGTSAQGHRIPPAP
;
A
#
# COMPACT_ATOMS: atom_id res chain seq x y z
N MET A 1 -17.73 -9.78 -10.12
CA MET A 1 -18.44 -8.64 -9.49
C MET A 1 -19.40 -9.18 -8.46
N GLY A 2 -19.34 -8.65 -7.24
CA GLY A 2 -20.25 -8.98 -6.15
C GLY A 2 -21.55 -8.17 -6.20
N ALA A 3 -22.26 -8.17 -5.08
CA ALA A 3 -23.61 -7.60 -4.98
C ALA A 3 -23.62 -6.05 -4.89
N GLY A 4 -24.77 -5.45 -5.23
CA GLY A 4 -25.07 -4.04 -4.96
C GLY A 4 -24.92 -3.06 -6.13
N PHE A 5 -24.13 -3.39 -7.16
CA PHE A 5 -23.99 -2.55 -8.36
C PHE A 5 -25.09 -2.79 -9.39
N VAL A 6 -25.53 -1.75 -10.08
CA VAL A 6 -26.46 -1.87 -11.23
C VAL A 6 -25.72 -1.92 -12.56
N ALA A 7 -26.43 -2.35 -13.61
CA ALA A 7 -25.87 -2.50 -14.97
C ALA A 7 -25.17 -1.24 -15.49
N LYS A 8 -25.72 -0.04 -15.25
CA LYS A 8 -25.10 1.23 -15.68
C LYS A 8 -23.77 1.54 -14.99
N GLU A 9 -23.54 1.01 -13.79
CA GLU A 9 -22.31 1.21 -13.02
C GLU A 9 -21.25 0.17 -13.41
N ARG A 10 -21.64 -0.97 -13.97
CA ARG A 10 -20.72 -2.05 -14.29
C ARG A 10 -19.61 -1.63 -15.24
N LEU A 11 -19.94 -0.90 -16.31
CA LEU A 11 -18.94 -0.46 -17.29
C LEU A 11 -17.89 0.43 -16.61
N TYR A 12 -18.35 1.44 -15.88
CA TYR A 12 -17.49 2.34 -15.13
C TYR A 12 -16.60 1.61 -14.11
N VAL A 13 -17.17 0.66 -13.37
CA VAL A 13 -16.41 -0.14 -12.40
C VAL A 13 -15.37 -0.99 -13.12
N LEU A 14 -15.71 -1.65 -14.23
CA LEU A 14 -14.74 -2.42 -15.01
C LEU A 14 -13.59 -1.54 -15.52
N GLU A 15 -13.89 -0.36 -16.06
CA GLU A 15 -12.87 0.60 -16.50
C GLU A 15 -11.98 1.06 -15.34
N ALA A 16 -12.58 1.36 -14.19
CA ALA A 16 -11.83 1.75 -13.00
C ALA A 16 -10.92 0.63 -12.49
N LEU A 17 -11.38 -0.62 -12.54
CA LEU A 17 -10.59 -1.79 -12.13
C LEU A 17 -9.52 -2.15 -13.16
N ALA A 18 -9.73 -1.89 -14.46
CA ALA A 18 -8.69 -2.08 -15.48
C ALA A 18 -7.44 -1.22 -15.20
N THR A 19 -7.60 -0.06 -14.56
CA THR A 19 -6.44 0.76 -14.14
C THR A 19 -5.57 0.10 -13.05
N LEU A 20 -6.05 -0.97 -12.41
CA LEU A 20 -5.28 -1.72 -11.41
C LEU A 20 -4.31 -2.72 -12.05
N GLU A 21 -4.52 -3.13 -13.30
CA GLU A 21 -3.66 -4.09 -14.01
C GLU A 21 -2.15 -3.79 -13.91
N PRO A 22 -1.66 -2.56 -14.17
CA PRO A 22 -0.24 -2.25 -14.03
C PRO A 22 0.30 -2.42 -12.59
N HIS A 23 -0.58 -2.28 -11.58
CA HIS A 23 -0.22 -2.43 -10.16
C HIS A 23 -0.25 -3.88 -9.68
N LEU A 24 -0.84 -4.81 -10.43
CA LEU A 24 -0.86 -6.23 -10.07
C LEU A 24 0.50 -6.92 -10.30
N GLY A 25 1.42 -6.25 -11.01
CA GLY A 25 2.77 -6.72 -11.29
C GLY A 25 2.82 -7.75 -12.42
N ARG A 26 3.92 -8.49 -12.53
CA ARG A 26 4.16 -9.47 -13.61
C ARG A 26 3.35 -10.78 -13.48
N ARG A 27 2.28 -10.77 -12.68
CA ARG A 27 1.46 -11.95 -12.37
C ARG A 27 0.48 -12.21 -13.50
N ASP A 28 0.13 -13.47 -13.68
CA ASP A 28 -0.85 -13.86 -14.67
C ASP A 28 -2.25 -13.39 -14.22
N PRO A 29 -3.01 -12.68 -15.07
CA PRO A 29 -4.34 -12.19 -14.73
C PRO A 29 -5.35 -13.31 -14.49
N LEU A 30 -5.14 -14.54 -15.01
CA LEU A 30 -6.02 -15.68 -14.68
C LEU A 30 -5.86 -16.14 -13.23
N ASP A 31 -4.71 -15.90 -12.61
CA ASP A 31 -4.44 -16.32 -11.23
C ASP A 31 -4.89 -15.28 -10.20
N ILE A 32 -5.25 -14.07 -10.67
CA ILE A 32 -5.68 -12.96 -9.84
C ILE A 32 -7.21 -12.90 -9.84
N SER A 33 -7.80 -12.94 -8.65
CA SER A 33 -9.25 -12.74 -8.50
C SER A 33 -9.53 -11.38 -7.87
N LEU A 34 -10.25 -10.52 -8.59
CA LEU A 34 -10.70 -9.22 -8.11
C LEU A 34 -12.22 -9.20 -7.99
N GLU A 35 -12.68 -9.03 -6.76
CA GLU A 35 -14.10 -8.90 -6.42
C GLU A 35 -14.40 -7.49 -5.93
N VAL A 36 -15.56 -6.97 -6.34
CA VAL A 36 -16.04 -5.64 -5.97
C VAL A 36 -17.49 -5.75 -5.51
N SER A 37 -17.79 -5.25 -4.32
CA SER A 37 -19.12 -5.31 -3.71
C SER A 37 -19.51 -3.94 -3.16
N LEU A 38 -20.80 -3.60 -3.30
CA LEU A 38 -21.40 -2.39 -2.77
C LEU A 38 -22.42 -2.76 -1.69
N GLN A 39 -22.26 -2.17 -0.52
CA GLN A 39 -23.17 -2.30 0.62
C GLN A 39 -23.80 -0.94 0.93
N ASP A 40 -24.90 -0.96 1.68
CA ASP A 40 -25.58 0.24 2.18
C ASP A 40 -26.03 1.21 1.06
N ARG A 41 -26.39 0.65 -0.10
CA ARG A 41 -26.78 1.46 -1.25
C ARG A 41 -27.98 2.34 -0.92
N GLY A 42 -27.87 3.63 -1.25
CA GLY A 42 -28.91 4.63 -0.96
C GLY A 42 -29.02 5.04 0.52
N ARG A 43 -28.11 4.59 1.39
CA ARG A 43 -27.96 5.11 2.75
C ARG A 43 -27.08 6.36 2.75
N LYS A 44 -26.94 6.97 3.93
CA LYS A 44 -26.10 8.17 4.16
C LYS A 44 -24.65 7.97 3.72
N GLU A 45 -24.15 6.76 3.88
CA GLU A 45 -22.79 6.32 3.56
C GLU A 45 -22.91 4.96 2.89
N GLN A 46 -22.38 4.85 1.67
CA GLN A 46 -22.38 3.63 0.88
C GLN A 46 -20.99 3.03 0.93
N ARG A 47 -20.90 1.73 1.17
CA ARG A 47 -19.63 1.06 1.44
C ARG A 47 -19.20 0.23 0.24
N VAL A 48 -18.12 0.62 -0.42
CA VAL A 48 -17.47 -0.16 -1.47
C VAL A 48 -16.39 -1.04 -0.84
N THR A 49 -16.37 -2.30 -1.22
CA THR A 49 -15.35 -3.28 -0.82
C THR A 49 -14.71 -3.86 -2.06
N LEU A 50 -13.40 -3.70 -2.17
CA LEU A 50 -12.55 -4.34 -3.16
C LEU A 50 -11.75 -5.44 -2.48
N ARG A 51 -11.87 -6.66 -3.00
CA ARG A 51 -11.13 -7.81 -2.52
C ARG A 51 -10.27 -8.37 -3.64
N THR A 52 -8.98 -8.52 -3.38
CA THR A 52 -8.03 -9.08 -4.33
C THR A 52 -7.40 -10.34 -3.73
N THR A 53 -7.53 -11.45 -4.43
CA THR A 53 -6.87 -12.71 -4.08
C THR A 53 -5.73 -12.94 -5.04
N LEU A 54 -4.56 -13.25 -4.48
CA LEU A 54 -3.30 -13.42 -5.18
C LEU A 54 -2.68 -14.76 -4.79
N PRO A 55 -2.00 -15.47 -5.71
CA PRO A 55 -1.35 -16.74 -5.39
C PRO A 55 -0.26 -16.54 -4.35
N GLY A 56 -0.29 -17.40 -3.32
CA GLY A 56 0.76 -17.44 -2.30
C GLY A 56 0.83 -16.20 -1.42
N LEU A 57 -0.19 -15.34 -1.41
CA LEU A 57 -0.27 -14.13 -0.60
C LEU A 57 -1.61 -14.05 0.12
N PRO A 58 -1.65 -13.43 1.31
CA PRO A 58 -2.92 -13.19 1.99
C PRO A 58 -3.80 -12.27 1.13
N PRO A 59 -5.12 -12.52 1.07
CA PRO A 59 -6.04 -11.71 0.30
C PRO A 59 -6.03 -10.28 0.82
N LEU A 60 -6.01 -9.32 -0.10
CA LEU A 60 -6.11 -7.90 0.20
C LEU A 60 -7.57 -7.47 0.19
N VAL A 61 -7.95 -6.65 1.16
CA VAL A 61 -9.30 -6.10 1.27
C VAL A 61 -9.19 -4.61 1.50
N ALA A 62 -9.67 -3.83 0.54
CA ALA A 62 -9.78 -2.38 0.64
C ALA A 62 -11.25 -2.00 0.75
N VAL A 63 -11.55 -1.14 1.72
CA VAL A 63 -12.91 -0.69 2.00
C VAL A 63 -12.91 0.82 2.04
N ALA A 64 -13.90 1.43 1.42
CA ALA A 64 -14.17 2.84 1.57
C ALA A 64 -15.68 3.09 1.68
N ASP A 65 -16.04 4.00 2.56
CA ASP A 65 -17.38 4.52 2.71
C ASP A 65 -17.45 5.93 2.10
N ASN A 66 -18.48 6.17 1.29
CA ASN A 66 -18.81 7.49 0.82
C ASN A 66 -20.28 7.56 0.41
N ARG A 67 -20.88 8.75 0.50
CA ARG A 67 -22.22 8.98 -0.06
C ARG A 67 -22.23 8.80 -1.57
N ASP A 68 -21.14 9.12 -2.25
CA ASP A 68 -20.97 8.94 -3.69
C ASP A 68 -20.22 7.63 -4.00
N ILE A 69 -20.85 6.74 -4.78
CA ILE A 69 -20.29 5.41 -5.12
C ILE A 69 -19.00 5.54 -5.93
N THR A 70 -18.93 6.53 -6.82
CA THR A 70 -17.75 6.82 -7.64
C THR A 70 -16.57 7.20 -6.76
N ARG A 71 -16.83 8.06 -5.77
CA ARG A 71 -15.82 8.48 -4.80
C ARG A 71 -15.39 7.34 -3.90
N ALA A 72 -16.34 6.57 -3.35
CA ALA A 72 -16.02 5.37 -2.57
C ALA A 72 -15.19 4.36 -3.37
N LEU A 73 -15.53 4.15 -4.65
CA LEU A 73 -14.76 3.26 -5.52
C LEU A 73 -13.34 3.79 -5.74
N HIS A 74 -13.18 5.09 -5.99
CA HIS A 74 -11.88 5.71 -6.16
C HIS A 74 -11.00 5.58 -4.90
N ASP A 75 -11.58 5.83 -3.72
CA ASP A 75 -10.87 5.76 -2.45
C ASP A 75 -10.50 4.31 -2.11
N ALA A 76 -11.42 3.35 -2.29
CA ALA A 76 -11.13 1.92 -2.14
C ALA A 76 -10.04 1.45 -3.12
N LYS A 77 -10.06 1.93 -4.36
CA LYS A 77 -9.04 1.63 -5.36
C LYS A 77 -7.66 2.13 -4.93
N HIS A 78 -7.58 3.37 -4.46
CA HIS A 78 -6.32 3.97 -4.03
C HIS A 78 -5.72 3.22 -2.83
N GLU A 79 -6.56 2.83 -1.88
CA GLU A 79 -6.14 2.01 -0.75
C GLU A 79 -5.68 0.61 -1.18
N LEU A 80 -6.35 -0.01 -2.16
CA LEU A 80 -5.90 -1.30 -2.72
C LEU A 80 -4.53 -1.19 -3.41
N ILE A 81 -4.32 -0.13 -4.21
CA ILE A 81 -3.01 0.13 -4.85
C ILE A 81 -1.93 0.26 -3.79
N ARG A 82 -2.20 1.03 -2.73
CA ARG A 82 -1.26 1.20 -1.61
C ARG A 82 -0.92 -0.15 -0.96
N GLN A 83 -1.90 -1.02 -0.73
CA GLN A 83 -1.67 -2.35 -0.16
C GLN A 83 -0.85 -3.25 -1.11
N LEU A 84 -1.12 -3.20 -2.42
CA LEU A 84 -0.37 -3.94 -3.43
C LEU A 84 1.10 -3.51 -3.47
N GLU A 85 1.36 -2.20 -3.51
CA GLU A 85 2.72 -1.66 -3.50
C GLU A 85 3.44 -1.98 -2.19
N HIS A 86 2.75 -1.86 -1.05
CA HIS A 86 3.31 -2.23 0.25
C HIS A 86 3.69 -3.72 0.32
N GLN A 87 2.87 -4.62 -0.21
CA GLN A 87 3.20 -6.05 -0.27
C GLN A 87 4.39 -6.35 -1.19
N LYS A 88 4.53 -5.64 -2.31
CA LYS A 88 5.71 -5.75 -3.18
C LYS A 88 6.97 -5.35 -2.43
N SER A 89 6.96 -4.18 -1.78
CA SER A 89 8.11 -3.69 -1.01
C SER A 89 8.46 -4.57 0.19
N ALA A 90 7.45 -5.11 0.90
CA ALA A 90 7.68 -6.04 2.01
C ALA A 90 8.34 -7.36 1.56
N ARG A 91 8.11 -7.76 0.31
CA ARG A 91 8.74 -8.93 -0.32
C ARG A 91 10.14 -8.65 -0.87
N GLU A 92 10.55 -7.38 -0.94
CA GLU A 92 11.92 -6.93 -1.26
C GLU A 92 12.70 -6.46 -0.02
N PRO A 93 12.82 -7.22 1.09
CA PRO A 93 13.42 -6.71 2.32
C PRO A 93 14.95 -6.54 2.28
N MET A 94 15.61 -6.67 1.12
CA MET A 94 17.07 -6.79 1.04
C MET A 94 17.81 -5.68 0.27
N HIS A 95 17.25 -4.46 0.14
CA HIS A 95 18.04 -3.37 -0.44
C HIS A 95 17.90 -1.98 0.20
N ASN A 96 17.60 -1.91 1.51
CA ASN A 96 17.69 -0.62 2.24
C ASN A 96 18.52 -0.66 3.54
N ARG A 97 19.38 -1.67 3.75
CA ARG A 97 20.31 -1.67 4.90
C ARG A 97 21.70 -1.13 4.53
N LYS A 98 21.77 0.00 3.83
CA LYS A 98 23.04 0.73 3.70
C LYS A 98 22.87 2.23 3.41
N LEU A 99 22.16 2.90 4.30
CA LEU A 99 22.53 4.25 4.69
C LEU A 99 22.58 4.18 6.23
N GLY A 100 23.66 3.64 6.79
CA GLY A 100 24.80 4.52 7.01
C GLY A 100 24.36 5.57 8.02
N HIS A 101 24.12 5.13 9.26
CA HIS A 101 24.15 5.99 10.44
C HIS A 101 25.59 6.50 10.60
N ASP A 102 26.05 7.29 9.64
CA ASP A 102 27.20 8.20 9.74
C ASP A 102 26.71 9.50 10.38
N THR A 103 25.92 9.35 11.44
CA THR A 103 25.44 10.46 12.23
C THR A 103 26.25 10.44 13.51
N ILE A 104 27.32 11.23 13.43
CA ILE A 104 27.97 11.96 14.51
C ILE A 104 28.99 11.14 15.33
N ARG A 105 30.20 11.06 14.79
CA ARG A 105 31.41 11.03 15.62
C ARG A 105 32.14 12.36 15.47
N HIS A 106 31.69 13.36 16.22
CA HIS A 106 32.52 14.53 16.58
C HIS A 106 32.52 14.69 18.10
N PRO A 107 33.44 14.06 18.86
CA PRO A 107 33.89 14.63 20.11
C PRO A 107 34.86 15.77 19.77
N GLY A 108 34.31 16.91 19.38
CA GLY A 108 35.06 18.17 19.38
C GLY A 108 34.95 18.80 20.76
N THR A 109 35.82 18.43 21.70
CA THR A 109 36.21 19.30 22.83
C THR A 109 37.56 18.82 23.37
N SER A 110 38.60 19.54 22.95
CA SER A 110 39.67 20.11 23.77
C SER A 110 40.20 19.29 24.96
N ALA A 111 41.44 18.80 24.83
CA ALA A 111 42.49 19.04 25.81
C ALA A 111 43.84 18.59 25.25
N GLN A 112 44.48 19.48 24.50
CA GLN A 112 45.92 19.45 24.31
C GLN A 112 46.55 19.80 25.67
N GLY A 113 47.17 18.81 26.30
CA GLY A 113 47.88 18.94 27.57
C GLY A 113 48.93 17.85 27.70
N HIS A 114 49.75 17.67 26.66
CA HIS A 114 50.94 16.85 26.75
C HIS A 114 52.04 17.67 27.44
N ARG A 115 52.48 17.23 28.63
CA ARG A 115 53.90 16.94 28.89
C ARG A 115 54.10 16.21 30.24
N ILE A 116 54.29 14.89 30.11
CA ILE A 116 55.29 13.97 30.73
C ILE A 116 55.76 14.17 32.20
N PRO A 117 55.75 13.08 33.03
CA PRO A 117 56.50 12.95 34.29
C PRO A 117 57.92 12.36 34.03
N PRO A 118 58.89 12.36 34.98
CA PRO A 118 58.98 11.30 36.01
C PRO A 118 59.67 11.68 37.36
N ALA A 119 59.61 10.72 38.30
CA ALA A 119 60.03 10.71 39.72
C ALA A 119 61.57 10.51 39.93
N PRO A 120 62.14 10.19 41.12
CA PRO A 120 61.59 9.60 42.36
C PRO A 120 61.15 10.59 43.45
#